data_AF-A0A6V7VCQ7-F1
#
_entry.id   AF-A0A6V7VCQ7-F1
#
_cell.length_a   1.000
_cell.length_b   1.000
_cell.length_c   1.000
_cell.angle_alpha   90.00
_cell.angle_beta   90.00
_cell.angle_gamma   90.00
#
_symmetry.space_group_name_H-M   'P 1'
#
loop_
_entity.id
_entity.type
_entity.pdbx_description
1 polymer ?
#
loop_
_entity_poly.entity_id
_entity_poly.type
_entity_poly.pdbx_seq_one_letter_code
_entity_poly.pdbx_strand_id
1 'polypeptide(L)'
;METMIKMFLFMQKIHSKNHKILLIIPYIILKLNVNFEKELNGSKSDMYIGLRNCSTRNFIWYYAKYGEIYNGGSFRLSTFSWNNNDICGCGLVYPPTNKLNEQFPYVFFTQNGKQIGKGLLLTGNFETYKPSVYLKCYSVEANFGNNLKSKPFKYDILKHLIIKEFY
;
A
#
# COMPACT_ATOMS: atom_id res chain seq x y z
N MET A 1 21.30 6.67 -4.02
CA MET A 1 20.60 7.96 -3.93
C MET A 1 19.24 7.67 -3.29
N GLU A 2 19.09 7.99 -2.00
CA GLU A 2 17.85 7.73 -1.26
C GLU A 2 16.92 8.92 -1.47
N THR A 3 15.98 8.80 -2.41
CA THR A 3 15.03 9.89 -2.71
C THR A 3 13.88 9.83 -1.71
N MET A 4 13.97 10.62 -0.65
CA MET A 4 12.90 10.74 0.34
C MET A 4 11.86 11.75 -0.15
N ILE A 5 10.78 11.27 -0.76
CA ILE A 5 9.67 12.10 -1.27
C ILE A 5 8.83 12.60 -0.08
N LYS A 6 8.79 13.93 0.16
CA LYS A 6 7.85 14.54 1.12
C LYS A 6 6.44 14.49 0.54
N MET A 7 5.53 13.78 1.22
CA MET A 7 4.15 13.59 0.77
C MET A 7 3.14 14.38 1.59
N PHE A 8 2.15 14.95 0.89
CA PHE A 8 0.92 15.51 1.45
C PHE A 8 -0.15 14.41 1.55
N LEU A 9 -0.80 14.28 2.71
CA LEU A 9 -1.94 13.38 2.92
C LEU A 9 -3.18 13.94 2.21
N PHE A 10 -3.78 13.16 1.31
CA PHE A 10 -5.05 13.52 0.67
C PHE A 10 -6.21 12.81 1.37
N MET A 11 -7.08 13.56 2.05
CA MET A 11 -8.24 13.02 2.76
C MET A 11 -9.46 13.04 1.84
N GLN A 12 -9.91 11.89 1.33
CA GLN A 12 -11.22 11.77 0.68
C GLN A 12 -12.23 11.13 1.64
N LYS A 13 -13.30 11.87 1.93
CA LYS A 13 -14.46 11.36 2.67
C LYS A 13 -15.42 10.70 1.66
N ILE A 14 -15.54 9.38 1.69
CA ILE A 14 -16.54 8.66 0.88
C ILE A 14 -17.83 8.50 1.70
N HIS A 15 -18.95 8.98 1.19
CA HIS A 15 -20.28 8.76 1.79
C HIS A 15 -21.04 7.67 1.02
N SER A 16 -21.18 6.50 1.63
CA SER A 16 -22.05 5.42 1.12
C SER A 16 -23.46 5.59 1.69
N LYS A 17 -24.48 5.58 0.82
CA LYS A 17 -25.89 5.83 1.18
C LYS A 17 -26.58 4.64 1.87
N ASN A 18 -26.02 3.42 1.85
CA ASN A 18 -26.81 2.22 2.19
C ASN A 18 -26.36 1.38 3.39
N HIS A 19 -25.19 1.54 4.02
CA HIS A 19 -24.92 0.90 5.33
C HIS A 19 -23.81 1.65 6.07
N LYS A 20 -24.03 1.85 7.39
CA LYS A 20 -23.08 2.26 8.45
C LYS A 20 -21.68 2.62 7.94
N ILE A 21 -21.49 3.92 7.69
CA ILE A 21 -20.31 4.52 7.05
C ILE A 21 -19.02 4.04 7.72
N LEU A 22 -18.23 3.27 6.96
CA LEU A 22 -16.81 3.06 7.18
C LEU A 22 -16.15 4.42 6.96
N LEU A 23 -15.58 5.00 8.03
CA LEU A 23 -14.79 6.23 7.92
C LEU A 23 -13.47 5.85 7.23
N ILE A 24 -13.54 5.79 5.91
CA ILE A 24 -12.39 5.65 5.03
C ILE A 24 -11.68 7.01 5.02
N ILE A 25 -10.57 7.12 5.74
CA ILE A 25 -9.70 8.29 5.77
C ILE A 25 -8.26 7.80 5.97
N PRO A 26 -7.25 8.36 5.29
CA PRO A 26 -7.08 8.53 3.85
C PRO A 26 -6.36 7.31 3.25
N TYR A 27 -6.85 6.79 2.13
CA TYR A 27 -6.06 5.82 1.37
C TYR A 27 -4.82 6.50 0.82
N ILE A 28 -3.65 5.97 1.15
CA ILE A 28 -2.51 6.17 0.26
C ILE A 28 -2.39 4.96 -0.65
N ILE A 29 -3.16 4.97 -1.73
CA ILE A 29 -2.89 4.09 -2.86
C ILE A 29 -1.72 4.69 -3.62
N LEU A 30 -0.50 4.30 -3.23
CA LEU A 30 0.71 4.52 -4.02
C LEU A 30 0.64 3.64 -5.27
N LYS A 31 0.21 4.18 -6.41
CA LYS A 31 0.47 3.51 -7.71
C LYS A 31 1.90 3.77 -8.10
N LEU A 32 2.66 2.75 -8.46
CA LEU A 32 4.00 2.87 -9.04
C LEU A 32 4.00 2.16 -10.40
N ASN A 33 4.29 2.88 -11.48
CA ASN A 33 4.61 2.26 -12.77
C ASN A 33 6.10 1.96 -12.81
N VAL A 34 6.50 0.70 -13.00
CA VAL A 34 7.92 0.32 -12.90
C VAL A 34 8.57 0.21 -14.27
N ASN A 35 9.63 1.01 -14.47
CA ASN A 35 10.56 0.87 -15.58
C ASN A 35 11.91 0.38 -15.09
N PHE A 36 12.42 -0.67 -15.73
CA PHE A 36 13.74 -1.23 -15.43
C PHE A 36 14.80 -0.40 -16.13
N GLU A 37 15.73 0.14 -15.34
CA GLU A 37 16.99 0.62 -15.88
C GLU A 37 17.93 -0.58 -16.02
N LYS A 38 18.76 -0.61 -17.08
CA LYS A 38 19.71 -1.71 -17.31
C LYS A 38 20.51 -1.97 -16.02
N GLU A 39 20.59 -3.24 -15.60
CA GLU A 39 21.39 -3.64 -14.45
C GLU A 39 22.85 -3.24 -14.69
N LEU A 40 23.28 -2.14 -14.06
CA LEU A 40 24.67 -1.72 -14.06
C LEU A 40 25.41 -2.63 -13.07
N ASN A 41 26.32 -3.45 -13.58
CA ASN A 41 27.32 -4.17 -12.78
C ASN A 41 26.77 -5.21 -11.76
N GLY A 42 25.75 -5.99 -12.15
CA GLY A 42 25.29 -7.14 -11.36
C GLY A 42 24.63 -6.79 -10.02
N SER A 43 24.35 -5.51 -9.77
CA SER A 43 23.59 -5.10 -8.59
C SER A 43 22.13 -5.54 -8.75
N LYS A 44 21.63 -6.34 -7.79
CA LYS A 44 20.22 -6.74 -7.76
C LYS A 44 19.32 -5.50 -7.69
N SER A 45 18.38 -5.44 -8.62
CA SER A 45 17.27 -4.49 -8.65
C SER A 45 16.27 -4.82 -7.53
N ASP A 46 15.99 -3.85 -6.65
CA ASP A 46 15.14 -4.05 -5.47
C ASP A 46 14.05 -2.95 -5.40
N MET A 47 12.81 -3.34 -5.18
CA MET A 47 11.67 -2.42 -5.04
C MET A 47 10.80 -2.85 -3.87
N TYR A 48 10.54 -1.89 -2.98
CA TYR A 48 9.60 -2.07 -1.89
C TYR A 48 8.64 -0.90 -1.83
N ILE A 49 7.39 -1.22 -1.50
CA ILE A 49 6.30 -0.26 -1.33
C ILE A 49 5.54 -0.59 -0.06
N GLY A 50 5.13 0.42 0.69
CA GLY A 50 4.21 0.22 1.80
C GLY A 50 4.16 1.42 2.72
N LEU A 51 4.15 1.15 4.02
CA LEU A 51 3.98 2.17 5.06
C LEU A 51 5.12 2.12 6.07
N ARG A 52 5.50 3.28 6.59
CA ARG A 52 6.43 3.48 7.69
C ARG A 52 5.67 4.04 8.88
N ASN A 53 5.75 3.39 10.02
CA ASN A 53 5.29 3.93 11.29
C ASN A 53 6.30 5.00 11.76
N CYS A 54 5.88 6.26 11.87
CA CYS A 54 6.81 7.33 12.26
C CYS A 54 7.19 7.27 13.74
N SER A 55 6.34 6.69 14.58
CA SER A 55 6.58 6.58 16.02
C SER A 55 7.60 5.49 16.34
N THR A 56 7.46 4.31 15.73
CA THR A 56 8.33 3.14 16.02
C THR A 56 9.48 2.96 15.03
N ARG A 57 9.46 3.68 13.91
CA ARG A 57 10.32 3.47 12.73
C ARG A 57 10.16 2.10 12.06
N ASN A 58 9.13 1.33 12.44
CA ASN A 58 8.82 0.05 11.80
C ASN A 58 8.23 0.26 10.40
N PHE A 59 8.36 -0.77 9.59
CA PHE A 59 8.01 -0.78 8.18
C PHE A 59 7.08 -1.96 7.88
N ILE A 60 6.04 -1.68 7.11
CA ILE A 60 5.14 -2.68 6.53
C ILE A 60 5.35 -2.64 5.03
N TRP A 61 6.10 -3.61 4.50
CA TRP A 61 6.64 -3.53 3.14
C TRP A 61 6.11 -4.66 2.28
N TYR A 62 5.80 -4.36 1.03
CA TYR A 62 5.65 -5.33 -0.03
C TYR A 62 6.91 -5.27 -0.91
N TYR A 63 7.70 -6.34 -0.86
CA TYR A 63 8.82 -6.57 -1.75
C TYR A 63 8.31 -7.11 -3.07
N ALA A 64 8.18 -6.21 -4.03
CA ALA A 64 7.55 -6.49 -5.30
C ALA A 64 8.25 -7.64 -6.03
N LYS A 65 9.58 -7.60 -6.21
CA LYS A 65 10.33 -8.61 -6.98
C LYS A 65 10.15 -10.06 -6.52
N TYR A 66 10.01 -10.32 -5.23
CA TYR A 66 9.88 -11.68 -4.70
C TYR A 66 8.46 -12.06 -4.29
N GLY A 67 7.51 -11.12 -4.38
CA GLY A 67 6.16 -11.39 -3.93
C GLY A 67 6.10 -11.60 -2.42
N GLU A 68 6.81 -10.79 -1.63
CA GLU A 68 6.91 -10.98 -0.17
C GLU A 68 6.38 -9.76 0.59
N ILE A 69 5.64 -10.01 1.66
CA ILE A 69 5.13 -8.97 2.56
C ILE A 69 5.88 -9.06 3.89
N TYR A 70 6.33 -7.92 4.41
CA TYR A 70 7.12 -7.80 5.63
C TYR A 70 6.37 -6.98 6.69
N ASN A 71 6.25 -7.54 7.90
CA ASN A 71 5.73 -6.86 9.10
C ASN A 71 6.21 -7.59 10.36
N GLY A 72 7.46 -7.37 10.79
CA GLY A 72 8.08 -8.12 11.90
C GLY A 72 8.45 -9.58 11.55
N GLY A 73 7.90 -10.13 10.47
CA GLY A 73 8.29 -11.36 9.78
C GLY A 73 8.04 -11.23 8.27
N SER A 74 8.32 -12.27 7.49
CA SER A 74 8.08 -12.29 6.03
C SER A 74 7.02 -13.32 5.64
N PHE A 75 6.14 -12.92 4.72
CA PHE A 75 5.05 -13.75 4.18
C PHE A 75 5.19 -13.80 2.66
N ARG A 76 5.41 -15.00 2.12
CA ARG A 76 5.52 -15.20 0.67
C ARG A 76 4.14 -15.41 0.05
N LEU A 77 3.88 -14.71 -1.06
CA LEU A 77 2.66 -14.88 -1.84
C LEU A 77 2.72 -16.19 -2.63
N SER A 78 1.66 -16.99 -2.56
CA SER A 78 1.57 -18.29 -3.25
C SER A 78 1.48 -18.16 -4.77
N THR A 79 0.92 -17.06 -5.25
CA THR A 79 0.77 -16.76 -6.68
C THR A 79 1.28 -15.35 -6.93
N PHE A 80 2.49 -15.25 -7.48
CA PHE A 80 3.12 -13.97 -7.76
C PHE A 80 3.90 -14.03 -9.09
N SER A 81 3.71 -13.00 -9.90
CA SER A 81 4.48 -12.75 -11.12
C SER A 81 4.88 -11.28 -11.14
N TRP A 82 6.14 -10.98 -11.42
CA TRP A 82 6.65 -9.61 -11.56
C TRP A 82 6.85 -9.27 -13.03
N ASN A 83 6.21 -8.21 -13.51
CA ASN A 83 6.36 -7.75 -14.89
C ASN A 83 6.65 -6.24 -14.98
N ASN A 84 7.29 -5.83 -16.07
CA ASN A 84 7.44 -4.41 -16.42
C ASN A 84 6.05 -3.76 -16.51
N ASN A 85 5.94 -2.52 -16.04
CA ASN A 85 4.68 -1.76 -15.97
C ASN A 85 3.62 -2.32 -15.02
N ASP A 86 3.95 -3.29 -14.15
CA ASP A 86 3.05 -3.69 -13.09
C ASP A 86 2.72 -2.50 -12.20
N ILE A 87 1.44 -2.46 -11.79
CA ILE A 87 0.90 -1.40 -10.93
C ILE A 87 0.76 -1.97 -9.53
N CYS A 88 1.70 -1.63 -8.65
CA CYS A 88 1.58 -1.95 -7.23
C CYS A 88 0.74 -0.90 -6.51
N GLY A 89 0.11 -1.30 -5.40
CA GLY A 89 -0.60 -0.41 -4.49
C GLY A 89 -0.54 -0.90 -3.05
N CYS A 90 -0.66 0.03 -2.12
CA CYS A 90 -0.81 -0.23 -0.70
C CYS A 90 -2.09 0.47 -0.22
N GLY A 91 -2.81 -0.10 0.72
CA GLY A 91 -4.01 0.50 1.30
C GLY A 91 -4.00 0.36 2.80
N LEU A 92 -4.42 1.41 3.50
CA LEU A 92 -4.64 1.43 4.94
C LEU A 92 -6.12 1.66 5.18
N VAL A 93 -6.76 0.77 5.93
CA VAL A 93 -8.18 0.84 6.26
C VAL A 93 -8.31 1.06 7.75
N TYR A 94 -9.01 2.12 8.12
CA TYR A 94 -9.46 2.33 9.49
C TYR A 94 -10.89 1.82 9.64
N PRO A 95 -11.24 1.15 10.75
CA PRO A 95 -12.61 0.88 11.07
C PRO A 95 -13.34 2.19 11.40
N PRO A 96 -14.69 2.17 11.46
CA PRO A 96 -15.46 3.31 11.93
C PRO A 96 -14.98 3.73 13.33
N THR A 97 -14.95 5.04 13.62
CA THR A 97 -14.44 5.57 14.90
C THR A 97 -15.14 4.94 16.12
N ASN A 98 -16.44 4.66 16.02
CA ASN A 98 -17.21 4.02 17.08
C ASN A 98 -16.92 2.52 17.26
N LYS A 99 -16.06 1.93 16.42
CA LYS A 99 -15.62 0.53 16.48
C LYS A 99 -14.12 0.36 16.71
N LEU A 100 -13.37 1.45 16.94
CA LEU A 100 -11.93 1.39 17.15
C LEU A 100 -11.53 0.55 18.38
N ASN A 101 -12.45 0.35 19.33
CA ASN A 101 -12.23 -0.52 20.49
C ASN A 101 -12.43 -2.02 20.19
N GLU A 102 -13.09 -2.36 19.08
CA GLU A 102 -13.45 -3.74 18.71
C GLU A 102 -12.73 -4.22 17.43
N GLN A 103 -12.30 -3.29 16.60
CA GLN A 103 -11.69 -3.55 15.30
C GLN A 103 -10.39 -2.75 15.20
N PHE A 104 -9.36 -3.37 14.65
CA PHE A 104 -8.09 -2.71 14.40
C PHE A 104 -8.01 -2.25 12.95
N PRO A 105 -7.31 -1.13 12.69
CA PRO A 105 -6.92 -0.79 11.33
C PRO A 105 -6.10 -1.90 10.69
N TYR A 106 -6.11 -1.96 9.37
CA TYR A 106 -5.32 -2.95 8.64
C TYR A 106 -4.73 -2.41 7.36
N VAL A 107 -3.62 -3.04 6.94
CA VAL A 107 -2.95 -2.78 5.68
C VAL A 107 -3.25 -3.90 4.71
N PHE A 108 -3.43 -3.57 3.44
CA PHE A 108 -3.50 -4.52 2.35
C PHE A 108 -2.65 -4.04 1.17
N PHE A 109 -2.27 -4.98 0.31
CA PHE A 109 -1.51 -4.68 -0.89
C PHE A 109 -2.30 -5.08 -2.13
N THR A 110 -1.97 -4.43 -3.25
CA THR A 110 -2.59 -4.71 -4.54
C THR A 110 -1.55 -4.77 -5.63
N GLN A 111 -1.83 -5.57 -6.66
CA GLN A 111 -1.09 -5.60 -7.91
C GLN A 111 -2.07 -5.62 -9.07
N ASN A 112 -1.87 -4.73 -10.05
CA ASN A 112 -2.71 -4.56 -11.23
C ASN A 112 -4.21 -4.38 -10.91
N GLY A 113 -4.51 -3.76 -9.78
CA GLY A 113 -5.88 -3.49 -9.32
C GLY A 113 -6.57 -4.64 -8.61
N LYS A 114 -5.86 -5.73 -8.31
CA LYS A 114 -6.35 -6.84 -7.49
C LYS A 114 -5.62 -6.87 -6.17
N GLN A 115 -6.33 -7.19 -5.09
CA GLN A 115 -5.68 -7.44 -3.80
C GLN A 115 -4.77 -8.66 -3.91
N ILE A 116 -3.60 -8.58 -3.28
CA ILE A 116 -2.65 -9.69 -3.16
C ILE A 116 -2.46 -10.03 -1.67
N GLY A 117 -2.38 -11.32 -1.38
CA GLY A 117 -2.22 -11.81 -0.02
C GLY A 117 -3.38 -11.49 0.92
N LYS A 118 -3.12 -11.69 2.21
CA LYS A 118 -4.03 -11.37 3.31
C LYS A 118 -3.78 -9.95 3.84
N GLY A 119 -4.72 -9.45 4.63
CA GLY A 119 -4.52 -8.18 5.35
C GLY A 119 -3.49 -8.32 6.47
N LEU A 120 -2.98 -7.19 6.94
CA LEU A 120 -2.14 -7.10 8.14
C LEU A 120 -2.85 -6.24 9.18
N LEU A 121 -3.23 -6.83 10.30
CA LEU A 121 -3.79 -6.08 11.43
C LEU A 121 -2.71 -5.19 12.05
N LEU A 122 -3.07 -3.94 12.33
CA LEU A 122 -2.21 -3.00 13.01
C LEU A 122 -2.52 -3.03 14.50
N THR A 123 -1.72 -3.78 15.25
CA THR A 123 -1.76 -3.77 16.72
C THR A 123 -0.84 -2.67 17.25
N GLY A 124 -1.29 -1.91 18.25
CA GLY A 124 -0.54 -0.79 18.84
C GLY A 124 -0.81 0.57 18.18
N ASN A 125 0.17 1.48 18.23
CA ASN A 125 0.00 2.85 17.74
C ASN A 125 -0.02 2.90 16.20
N PHE A 126 -1.18 3.20 15.64
CA PHE A 126 -1.45 3.31 14.20
C PHE A 126 -1.69 4.74 13.71
N GLU A 127 -1.40 5.76 14.52
CA GLU A 127 -1.73 7.15 14.21
C GLU A 127 -0.75 7.80 13.21
N THR A 128 0.45 7.23 13.04
CA THR A 128 1.55 7.94 12.36
C THR A 128 2.14 7.19 11.17
N TYR A 129 1.33 6.42 10.45
CA TYR A 129 1.78 5.78 9.21
C TYR A 129 1.94 6.80 8.08
N LYS A 130 3.10 6.74 7.42
CA LYS A 130 3.37 7.47 6.19
C LYS A 130 3.75 6.50 5.07
N PRO A 131 3.39 6.81 3.83
CA PRO A 131 3.77 5.96 2.72
C PRO A 131 5.26 6.01 2.48
N SER A 132 5.80 4.87 2.07
CA SER A 132 7.23 4.67 1.90
C SER A 132 7.46 3.85 0.65
N VAL A 133 8.48 4.23 -0.11
CA VAL A 133 8.97 3.50 -1.26
C VAL A 133 10.49 3.42 -1.17
N TYR A 134 11.04 2.27 -1.49
CA TYR A 134 12.47 2.08 -1.69
C TYR A 134 12.69 1.53 -3.10
N LEU A 135 13.65 2.12 -3.80
CA LEU A 135 13.95 1.82 -5.19
C LEU A 135 15.45 1.67 -5.36
N LYS A 136 15.84 0.62 -6.08
CA LYS A 136 17.21 0.41 -6.53
C LYS A 136 17.18 -0.12 -7.95
N CYS A 137 17.76 0.66 -8.87
CA CYS A 137 17.74 0.40 -10.32
C CYS A 137 16.32 0.40 -10.92
N TYR A 138 15.42 1.21 -10.35
CA TYR A 138 14.05 1.38 -10.84
C TYR A 138 13.70 2.86 -10.93
N SER A 139 12.99 3.20 -11.99
CA SER A 139 12.26 4.46 -12.11
C SER A 139 10.77 4.20 -11.94
N VAL A 140 10.10 5.02 -11.13
CA VAL A 140 8.68 4.86 -10.83
C VAL A 140 7.89 6.17 -10.91
N GLU A 141 6.62 6.06 -11.32
CA GLU A 141 5.65 7.15 -11.23
C GLU A 141 4.68 6.93 -10.08
N ALA A 142 4.67 7.83 -9.09
CA ALA A 142 3.73 7.77 -7.96
C ALA A 142 2.40 8.47 -8.27
N ASN A 143 1.27 7.81 -8.03
CA ASN A 143 -0.05 8.45 -7.98
C ASN A 143 -0.54 8.54 -6.53
N PHE A 144 -0.88 9.73 -6.07
CA PHE A 144 -1.44 9.98 -4.73
C PHE A 144 -2.92 10.39 -4.75
N GLY A 145 -3.57 10.31 -5.91
CA GLY A 145 -4.97 10.70 -6.07
C GLY A 145 -5.20 12.20 -6.32
N ASN A 146 -4.14 12.99 -6.56
CA ASN A 146 -4.26 14.42 -6.85
C ASN A 146 -5.05 14.71 -8.15
N ASN A 147 -5.11 13.75 -9.10
CA ASN A 147 -5.88 13.89 -10.33
C ASN A 147 -6.57 12.57 -10.70
N LEU A 148 -7.65 12.24 -9.99
CA LEU A 148 -8.40 11.01 -10.24
C LEU A 148 -9.13 10.98 -11.59
N LYS A 149 -9.43 12.14 -12.19
CA LYS A 149 -10.09 12.20 -13.51
C LYS A 149 -9.18 11.67 -14.63
N SER A 150 -7.91 12.11 -14.65
CA SER A 150 -6.96 11.70 -15.68
C SER A 150 -6.14 10.47 -15.27
N LYS A 151 -5.90 10.27 -13.96
CA LYS A 151 -5.12 9.18 -13.40
C LYS A 151 -5.91 8.52 -12.26
N PRO A 152 -6.96 7.74 -12.57
CA PRO A 152 -7.70 7.00 -11.55
C PRO A 152 -6.81 5.94 -10.90
N PHE A 153 -7.16 5.53 -9.69
CA PHE A 153 -6.56 4.35 -9.08
C PHE A 153 -6.91 3.10 -9.88
N LYS A 154 -5.96 2.17 -10.01
CA LYS A 154 -6.19 0.89 -10.69
C LYS A 154 -7.06 -0.04 -9.84
N TYR A 155 -6.92 0.03 -8.52
CA TYR A 155 -7.76 -0.68 -7.57
C TYR A 155 -9.09 0.07 -7.39
N ASP A 156 -10.20 -0.63 -7.60
CA ASP A 156 -11.54 -0.07 -7.39
C ASP A 156 -11.93 -0.16 -5.92
N ILE A 157 -11.76 0.96 -5.24
CA ILE A 157 -11.97 1.05 -3.80
C ILE A 157 -13.43 0.88 -3.39
N LEU A 158 -14.37 1.19 -4.30
CA LEU A 158 -15.80 1.02 -4.04
C LEU A 158 -16.19 -0.45 -3.99
N LYS A 159 -15.36 -1.33 -4.57
CA LYS A 159 -15.51 -2.79 -4.54
C LYS A 159 -14.71 -3.44 -3.41
N HIS A 160 -14.09 -2.67 -2.53
CA HIS A 160 -13.33 -3.21 -1.41
C HIS A 160 -14.27 -3.95 -0.44
N LEU A 161 -14.07 -5.25 -0.31
CA LEU A 161 -14.75 -6.07 0.69
C LEU A 161 -13.92 -6.08 1.96
N ILE A 162 -14.58 -5.96 3.11
CA ILE A 162 -13.91 -6.07 4.41
C ILE A 162 -13.20 -7.43 4.47
N ILE A 163 -11.88 -7.38 4.58
CA ILE A 163 -11.04 -8.56 4.65
C ILE A 163 -11.34 -9.28 5.97
N LYS A 164 -11.50 -10.61 5.90
CA LYS A 164 -11.70 -11.49 7.06
C LYS A 164 -10.47 -12.33 7.39
N GLU A 165 -9.49 -12.34 6.50
CA GLU A 165 -8.27 -13.13 6.63
C GLU A 165 -7.05 -12.22 6.79
N PHE A 166 -6.29 -12.47 7.85
CA PHE A 166 -5.07 -11.74 8.17
C PHE A 166 -3.91 -12.75 8.29
N TYR A 167 -2.69 -12.26 8.11
CA TYR A 167 -1.48 -13.01 8.43
C TYR A 167 -1.25 -13.11 9.94
#